data_AF-A0AAE0LS04-F1
#
_entry.id   AF-A0AAE0LS04-F1
#
_cell.length_a   1.000
_cell.length_b   1.000
_cell.length_c   1.000
_cell.angle_alpha   90.00
_cell.angle_beta   90.00
_cell.angle_gamma   90.00
#
_symmetry.space_group_name_H-M   'P 1'
#
loop_
_entity.id
_entity.type
_entity.pdbx_description
1 polymer ?
#
loop_
_entity_poly.entity_id
_entity_poly.type
_entity_poly.pdbx_seq_one_letter_code
_entity_poly.pdbx_strand_id
1 'polypeptide(L)'
;PEATSKKSKKLSRDAAQSQTRLYYHSLLAYHQPYLTDKAETMLGITIAPLDLLSDHVSDSGPRFIGPASTDKMKKFVEDNGTWDKPILLPIREDDEEHPNNLEGKLGTESIKYYKGFHMLNALEVFARTPYIEQDSHNFDWFNPDWKSAIVGWSKIQDTDSKDMDPWSLQRIFESTVPDRPHTHAFVNHVIQLENDKLTTGEMAAATGIISSQRCFRGFNHHRYIPATIFSASFRDFRIVQVWHDRESPNALHVRRSPILDFMQGKEAKRDDWVTLLCWFMGEQLETTMPSQVS
;
A
#
# COMPACT_ATOMS: atom_id res chain seq x y z
N PRO A 1 1.85 40.91 -34.18
CA PRO A 1 1.29 39.67 -33.61
C PRO A 1 2.22 39.13 -32.53
N GLU A 2 2.08 39.67 -31.31
CA GLU A 2 2.82 39.21 -30.14
C GLU A 2 2.15 37.95 -29.58
N ALA A 3 2.90 36.85 -29.55
CA ALA A 3 2.48 35.62 -28.93
C ALA A 3 2.43 35.82 -27.41
N THR A 4 1.22 35.90 -26.86
CA THR A 4 1.00 35.92 -25.42
C THR A 4 1.36 34.55 -24.83
N SER A 5 2.56 34.47 -24.26
CA SER A 5 2.98 33.40 -23.36
C SER A 5 1.96 33.28 -22.21
N LYS A 6 1.17 32.20 -22.23
CA LYS A 6 0.30 31.82 -21.11
C LYS A 6 1.20 31.46 -19.92
N LYS A 7 1.43 32.42 -19.02
CA LYS A 7 1.96 32.15 -17.68
C LYS A 7 1.03 31.14 -17.01
N SER A 8 1.48 29.91 -16.81
CA SER A 8 0.74 28.95 -15.98
C SER A 8 0.63 29.56 -14.58
N LYS A 9 -0.60 29.69 -14.07
CA LYS A 9 -0.84 30.12 -12.70
C LYS A 9 -0.18 29.08 -11.80
N LYS A 10 0.98 29.43 -11.23
CA LYS A 10 1.64 28.65 -10.18
C LYS A 10 0.64 28.55 -9.03
N LEU A 11 -0.01 27.39 -8.90
CA LEU A 11 -0.96 27.12 -7.83
C LEU A 11 -0.28 27.42 -6.48
N SER A 12 -0.99 28.06 -5.56
CA SER A 12 -0.43 28.47 -4.26
C SER A 12 0.09 27.24 -3.51
N ARG A 13 1.03 27.43 -2.58
CA ARG A 13 1.57 26.34 -1.74
C ARG A 13 0.47 25.52 -1.03
N ASP A 14 -0.71 26.10 -0.87
CA ASP A 14 -1.88 25.52 -0.20
C ASP A 14 -2.73 24.65 -1.13
N ALA A 15 -2.62 24.84 -2.46
CA ALA A 15 -3.47 24.13 -3.41
C ALA A 15 -3.28 22.61 -3.38
N ALA A 16 -2.03 22.13 -3.25
CA ALA A 16 -1.74 20.70 -3.11
C ALA A 16 -2.37 20.11 -1.83
N GLN A 17 -2.27 20.82 -0.71
CA GLN A 17 -2.88 20.40 0.57
C GLN A 17 -4.41 20.36 0.45
N SER A 18 -5.01 21.46 -0.05
CA SER A 18 -6.45 21.55 -0.24
C SER A 18 -6.97 20.44 -1.16
N GLN A 19 -6.27 20.16 -2.25
CA GLN A 19 -6.70 19.16 -3.22
C GLN A 19 -6.60 17.73 -2.67
N THR A 20 -5.49 17.37 -2.00
CA THR A 20 -5.36 16.03 -1.38
C THR A 20 -6.40 15.81 -0.29
N ARG A 21 -6.75 16.85 0.48
CA ARG A 21 -7.79 16.78 1.49
C ARG A 21 -9.18 16.65 0.87
N LEU A 22 -9.45 17.37 -0.22
CA LEU A 22 -10.70 17.23 -0.97
C LEU A 22 -10.86 15.80 -1.51
N TYR A 23 -9.80 15.20 -2.07
CA TYR A 23 -9.84 13.81 -2.54
C TYR A 23 -10.17 12.84 -1.42
N TYR A 24 -9.50 12.97 -0.28
CA TYR A 24 -9.73 12.11 0.87
C TYR A 24 -11.20 12.18 1.34
N HIS A 25 -11.74 13.37 1.58
CA HIS A 25 -13.15 13.51 2.01
C HIS A 25 -14.14 13.05 0.93
N SER A 26 -13.85 13.29 -0.35
CA SER A 26 -14.70 12.84 -1.46
C SER A 26 -14.77 11.31 -1.52
N LEU A 27 -13.65 10.62 -1.26
CA LEU A 27 -13.57 9.17 -1.21
C LEU A 27 -14.25 8.59 0.03
N LEU A 28 -14.16 9.25 1.19
CA LEU A 28 -14.91 8.84 2.37
C LEU A 28 -16.43 8.96 2.18
N ALA A 29 -16.88 9.97 1.44
CA ALA A 29 -18.29 10.12 1.06
C ALA A 29 -18.73 9.18 -0.08
N TYR A 30 -17.79 8.43 -0.67
CA TYR A 30 -18.07 7.56 -1.80
C TYR A 30 -18.42 6.14 -1.32
N HIS A 31 -19.70 5.79 -1.41
CA HIS A 31 -20.23 4.55 -0.84
C HIS A 31 -20.02 3.29 -1.69
N GLN A 32 -19.46 3.40 -2.91
CA GLN A 32 -19.24 2.22 -3.76
C GLN A 32 -17.95 1.49 -3.37
N PRO A 33 -17.90 0.15 -3.48
CA PRO A 33 -16.72 -0.63 -3.15
C PRO A 33 -15.52 -0.37 -4.07
N TYR A 34 -15.79 -0.07 -5.34
CA TYR A 34 -14.78 0.22 -6.36
C TYR A 34 -15.01 1.60 -6.96
N LEU A 35 -13.93 2.23 -7.40
CA LEU A 35 -14.01 3.46 -8.19
C LEU A 35 -14.60 3.17 -9.57
N THR A 36 -15.48 4.03 -10.01
CA THR A 36 -15.93 4.07 -11.40
C THR A 36 -15.00 4.95 -12.24
N ASP A 37 -14.97 4.74 -13.55
CA ASP A 37 -14.21 5.58 -14.50
C ASP A 37 -14.52 7.08 -14.31
N LYS A 38 -15.77 7.41 -13.98
CA LYS A 38 -16.21 8.77 -13.66
C LYS A 38 -15.54 9.30 -12.40
N ALA A 39 -15.46 8.49 -11.34
CA ALA A 39 -14.79 8.85 -10.10
C ALA A 39 -13.27 8.99 -10.32
N GLU A 40 -12.65 8.08 -11.07
CA GLU A 40 -11.24 8.15 -11.43
C GLU A 40 -10.92 9.43 -12.22
N THR A 41 -11.75 9.75 -13.22
CA THR A 41 -11.62 10.98 -14.01
C THR A 41 -11.78 12.23 -13.14
N MET A 42 -12.77 12.23 -12.24
CA MET A 42 -13.02 13.36 -11.32
C MET A 42 -11.85 13.60 -10.36
N LEU A 43 -11.20 12.52 -9.91
CA LEU A 43 -10.04 12.58 -9.01
C LEU A 43 -8.70 12.78 -9.77
N GLY A 44 -8.73 12.80 -11.11
CA GLY A 44 -7.54 12.91 -11.95
C GLY A 44 -6.58 11.74 -11.75
N ILE A 45 -7.12 10.52 -11.58
CA ILE A 45 -6.32 9.32 -11.36
C ILE A 45 -5.73 8.85 -12.70
N THR A 46 -4.42 8.66 -12.74
CA THR A 46 -3.72 7.98 -13.85
C THR A 46 -3.21 6.64 -13.36
N ILE A 47 -3.54 5.55 -14.05
CA ILE A 47 -3.19 4.18 -13.65
C ILE A 47 -2.17 3.59 -14.63
N ALA A 48 -1.11 3.00 -14.09
CA ALA A 48 -0.12 2.23 -14.82
C ALA A 48 0.09 0.84 -14.17
N PRO A 49 0.55 -0.17 -14.92
CA PRO A 49 0.90 -1.46 -14.33
C PRO A 49 2.18 -1.35 -13.48
N LEU A 50 2.18 -2.00 -12.32
CA LEU A 50 3.35 -2.28 -11.51
C LEU A 50 3.82 -3.71 -11.81
N ASP A 51 5.01 -3.84 -12.41
CA ASP A 51 5.67 -5.13 -12.52
C ASP A 51 6.25 -5.51 -11.16
N LEU A 52 5.90 -6.70 -10.67
CA LEU A 52 6.38 -7.20 -9.38
C LEU A 52 7.73 -7.93 -9.49
N LEU A 53 8.11 -8.35 -10.69
CA LEU A 53 9.29 -9.18 -10.94
C LEU A 53 10.48 -8.34 -11.41
N SER A 54 10.23 -7.15 -11.93
CA SER A 54 11.26 -6.25 -12.41
C SER A 54 11.17 -4.87 -11.76
N ASP A 55 12.32 -4.20 -11.78
CA ASP A 55 12.48 -2.82 -11.35
C ASP A 55 11.96 -1.80 -12.37
N HIS A 56 11.38 -2.26 -13.49
CA HIS A 56 10.96 -1.38 -14.58
C HIS A 56 9.61 -0.72 -14.31
N VAL A 57 9.55 0.59 -14.55
CA VAL A 57 8.33 1.39 -14.52
C VAL A 57 7.92 1.78 -15.94
N SER A 58 6.66 1.54 -16.29
CA SER A 58 6.14 1.75 -17.65
C SER A 58 5.71 3.20 -17.92
N ASP A 59 5.54 4.01 -16.88
CA ASP A 59 4.91 5.33 -16.93
C ASP A 59 5.89 6.51 -16.85
N SER A 60 7.20 6.25 -16.87
CA SER A 60 8.28 7.24 -16.68
C SER A 60 8.18 8.08 -15.39
N GLY A 61 7.33 7.69 -14.44
CA GLY A 61 7.16 8.39 -13.17
C GLY A 61 8.29 8.13 -12.18
N PRO A 62 8.37 8.89 -11.08
CA PRO A 62 9.39 8.69 -10.05
C PRO A 62 9.32 7.29 -9.43
N ARG A 63 10.47 6.75 -9.03
CA ARG A 63 10.57 5.49 -8.29
C ARG A 63 10.86 5.81 -6.83
N PHE A 64 10.08 5.24 -5.91
CA PHE A 64 10.21 5.49 -4.47
C PHE A 64 10.67 4.25 -3.70
N ILE A 65 10.28 3.07 -4.18
CA ILE A 65 10.66 1.78 -3.62
C ILE A 65 10.84 0.77 -4.75
N GLY A 66 11.81 -0.12 -4.58
CA GLY A 66 11.98 -1.32 -5.39
C GLY A 66 11.93 -2.57 -4.50
N PRO A 67 11.66 -3.76 -5.07
CA PRO A 67 11.75 -5.01 -4.33
C PRO A 67 13.16 -5.25 -3.82
N ALA A 68 13.27 -5.82 -2.62
CA ALA A 68 14.53 -6.39 -2.13
C ALA A 68 14.97 -7.57 -3.00
N SER A 69 16.24 -7.98 -2.85
CA SER A 69 16.79 -9.11 -3.60
C SER A 69 16.03 -10.42 -3.34
N THR A 70 15.48 -11.02 -4.41
CA THR A 70 14.75 -12.28 -4.35
C THR A 70 15.58 -13.42 -3.77
N ASP A 71 16.85 -13.56 -4.19
CA ASP A 71 17.72 -14.64 -3.71
C ASP A 71 18.00 -14.53 -2.22
N LYS A 72 18.28 -13.31 -1.74
CA LYS A 72 18.46 -13.05 -0.30
C LYS A 72 17.17 -13.33 0.47
N MET A 73 16.02 -12.93 -0.09
CA MET A 73 14.72 -13.19 0.53
C MET A 73 14.44 -14.68 0.64
N LYS A 74 14.64 -15.45 -0.44
CA LYS A 74 14.46 -16.92 -0.44
C LYS A 74 15.28 -17.58 0.66
N LYS A 75 16.57 -17.26 0.73
CA LYS A 75 17.47 -17.74 1.78
C LYS A 75 16.98 -17.37 3.17
N PHE A 76 16.58 -16.11 3.37
CA PHE A 76 16.04 -15.67 4.66
C PHE A 76 14.82 -16.48 5.09
N VAL A 77 13.85 -16.69 4.18
CA VAL A 77 12.63 -17.41 4.55
C VAL A 77 12.95 -18.88 4.90
N GLU A 78 13.88 -19.51 4.18
CA GLU A 78 14.40 -20.86 4.48
C GLU A 78 15.06 -20.92 5.87
N ASP A 79 15.96 -19.98 6.17
CA ASP A 79 16.74 -19.97 7.42
C ASP A 79 15.85 -19.72 8.66
N ASN A 80 14.75 -18.97 8.53
CA ASN A 80 13.95 -18.53 9.69
C ASN A 80 12.70 -19.39 9.97
N GLY A 81 12.43 -20.44 9.18
CA GLY A 81 11.28 -21.33 9.41
C GLY A 81 9.92 -20.61 9.50
N THR A 82 9.82 -19.40 8.95
CA THR A 82 8.60 -18.58 9.01
C THR A 82 7.44 -19.24 8.25
N TRP A 83 7.74 -20.30 7.49
CA TRP A 83 6.84 -21.22 6.80
C TRP A 83 5.96 -22.08 7.71
N ASP A 84 6.34 -22.38 8.97
CA ASP A 84 5.65 -23.43 9.75
C ASP A 84 4.49 -22.91 10.61
N LYS A 85 4.22 -21.60 10.61
CA LYS A 85 3.10 -21.00 11.34
C LYS A 85 1.77 -21.19 10.57
N PRO A 86 0.63 -21.39 11.24
CA PRO A 86 -0.65 -21.83 10.65
C PRO A 86 -1.36 -20.79 9.77
N ILE A 87 -0.64 -19.81 9.24
CA ILE A 87 -1.22 -18.55 8.79
C ILE A 87 -2.02 -18.72 7.48
N LEU A 88 -1.69 -19.67 6.61
CA LEU A 88 -2.33 -19.85 5.29
C LEU A 88 -2.35 -21.32 4.79
N LEU A 89 -2.83 -22.26 5.62
CA LEU A 89 -3.08 -23.65 5.16
C LEU A 89 -4.08 -23.67 3.98
N PRO A 90 -4.08 -24.65 3.07
CA PRO A 90 -5.13 -24.76 2.04
C PRO A 90 -6.53 -24.66 2.64
N ILE A 91 -7.47 -24.02 1.93
CA ILE A 91 -8.88 -24.05 2.36
C ILE A 91 -9.33 -25.51 2.26
N ARG A 92 -9.83 -26.09 3.35
CA ARG A 92 -10.39 -27.44 3.30
C ARG A 92 -11.81 -27.37 2.72
N GLU A 93 -12.22 -28.39 1.98
CA GLU A 93 -13.54 -28.46 1.34
C GLU A 93 -14.70 -28.38 2.34
N ASP A 94 -14.48 -28.74 3.61
CA ASP A 94 -15.45 -28.66 4.71
C ASP A 94 -15.56 -27.27 5.37
N ASP A 95 -14.62 -26.35 5.10
CA ASP A 95 -14.67 -24.97 5.61
C ASP A 95 -15.70 -24.08 4.87
N GLU A 96 -16.23 -24.53 3.73
CA GLU A 96 -17.23 -23.79 2.93
C GLU A 96 -18.69 -24.09 3.36
N GLU A 97 -18.97 -25.19 4.07
CA GLU A 97 -20.32 -25.76 4.22
C GLU A 97 -20.93 -25.70 5.63
N HIS A 98 -20.82 -24.59 6.35
CA HIS A 98 -21.71 -24.34 7.52
C HIS A 98 -22.57 -23.07 7.38
N PRO A 99 -23.61 -23.08 6.51
CA PRO A 99 -24.48 -21.92 6.26
C PRO A 99 -25.68 -21.81 7.21
N ASN A 100 -25.89 -22.74 8.14
CA ASN A 100 -27.16 -22.89 8.88
C ASN A 100 -27.26 -22.13 10.22
N ASN A 101 -26.25 -21.37 10.63
CA ASN A 101 -26.39 -20.41 11.73
C ASN A 101 -26.54 -18.99 11.15
N LEU A 102 -27.44 -18.18 11.72
CA LEU A 102 -27.49 -16.74 11.44
C LEU A 102 -26.12 -16.06 11.70
N GLU A 103 -25.28 -16.65 12.56
CA GLU A 103 -23.87 -16.29 12.78
C GLU A 103 -22.94 -16.63 11.60
N GLY A 104 -23.29 -17.57 10.72
CA GLY A 104 -22.49 -17.99 9.56
C GLY A 104 -22.48 -17.01 8.39
N LYS A 105 -23.52 -16.16 8.26
CA LYS A 105 -23.54 -15.03 7.30
C LYS A 105 -22.69 -13.85 7.76
N LEU A 106 -22.72 -13.53 9.06
CA LEU A 106 -21.72 -12.66 9.69
C LEU A 106 -20.32 -13.30 9.66
N GLY A 107 -20.28 -14.63 9.63
CA GLY A 107 -19.08 -15.46 9.51
C GLY A 107 -18.39 -15.33 8.16
N THR A 108 -19.09 -15.27 7.02
CA THR A 108 -18.39 -15.27 5.72
C THR A 108 -17.59 -14.00 5.51
N GLU A 109 -18.18 -12.82 5.80
CA GLU A 109 -17.50 -11.51 5.72
C GLU A 109 -16.41 -11.36 6.79
N SER A 110 -16.69 -11.79 8.03
CA SER A 110 -15.69 -11.84 9.09
C SER A 110 -14.53 -12.78 8.74
N ILE A 111 -14.79 -13.89 8.06
CA ILE A 111 -13.76 -14.83 7.58
C ILE A 111 -12.90 -14.20 6.49
N LYS A 112 -13.48 -13.42 5.55
CA LYS A 112 -12.68 -12.71 4.52
C LYS A 112 -11.72 -11.74 5.17
N TYR A 113 -12.27 -10.94 6.08
CA TYR A 113 -11.50 -9.98 6.84
C TYR A 113 -10.43 -10.69 7.68
N TYR A 114 -10.79 -11.78 8.34
CA TYR A 114 -9.89 -12.58 9.18
C TYR A 114 -8.73 -13.17 8.37
N LYS A 115 -9.01 -13.74 7.19
CA LYS A 115 -7.98 -14.32 6.30
C LYS A 115 -7.02 -13.25 5.77
N GLY A 116 -7.54 -12.12 5.27
CA GLY A 116 -6.71 -11.01 4.80
C GLY A 116 -5.89 -10.41 5.95
N PHE A 117 -6.50 -10.20 7.12
CA PHE A 117 -5.82 -9.75 8.33
C PHE A 117 -4.68 -10.69 8.76
N HIS A 118 -4.87 -12.00 8.65
CA HIS A 118 -3.82 -12.98 8.95
C HIS A 118 -2.65 -12.91 7.97
N MET A 119 -2.90 -12.69 6.69
CA MET A 119 -1.81 -12.44 5.72
C MET A 119 -1.00 -11.21 6.12
N LEU A 120 -1.68 -10.11 6.43
CA LEU A 120 -1.05 -8.86 6.86
C LEU A 120 -0.25 -9.03 8.15
N ASN A 121 -0.80 -9.77 9.12
CA ASN A 121 -0.09 -10.12 10.35
C ASN A 121 1.12 -11.01 10.08
N ALA A 122 1.07 -11.90 9.10
CA ALA A 122 2.22 -12.72 8.73
C ALA A 122 3.37 -11.84 8.23
N LEU A 123 3.06 -10.88 7.34
CA LEU A 123 4.02 -9.90 6.85
C LEU A 123 4.58 -9.05 8.00
N GLU A 124 3.71 -8.59 8.91
CA GLU A 124 4.11 -7.82 10.09
C GLU A 124 5.00 -8.62 11.04
N VAL A 125 4.63 -9.87 11.36
CA VAL A 125 5.45 -10.76 12.20
C VAL A 125 6.78 -11.05 11.52
N PHE A 126 6.77 -11.28 10.21
CA PHE A 126 7.98 -11.49 9.42
C PHE A 126 8.91 -10.28 9.55
N ALA A 127 8.38 -9.08 9.37
CA ALA A 127 9.10 -7.85 9.66
C ALA A 127 9.71 -7.93 11.07
N ARG A 128 8.85 -8.10 12.09
CA ARG A 128 9.21 -7.94 13.51
C ARG A 128 10.21 -8.96 14.00
N THR A 129 10.26 -10.16 13.40
CA THR A 129 11.19 -11.24 13.75
C THR A 129 12.61 -10.67 13.87
N PRO A 130 13.17 -10.58 15.10
CA PRO A 130 14.58 -10.26 15.29
C PRO A 130 15.38 -11.38 14.64
N TYR A 131 16.31 -11.03 13.76
CA TYR A 131 17.25 -12.01 13.24
C TYR A 131 18.15 -12.43 14.41
N ILE A 132 17.88 -13.60 14.96
CA ILE A 132 18.68 -14.24 16.00
C ILE A 132 19.58 -15.23 15.28
N GLU A 133 20.79 -14.82 14.86
CA GLU A 133 22.05 -15.32 15.44
C GLU A 133 23.32 -14.96 14.65
N GLN A 134 24.35 -14.69 15.46
CA GLN A 134 25.79 -15.03 15.36
C GLN A 134 26.49 -14.90 14.01
N ASP A 135 27.46 -13.99 14.01
CA ASP A 135 28.64 -13.96 13.14
C ASP A 135 28.38 -13.83 11.64
N SER A 136 28.50 -12.59 11.19
CA SER A 136 28.66 -12.19 9.79
C SER A 136 27.41 -12.37 8.91
N HIS A 137 26.65 -11.30 8.77
CA HIS A 137 26.40 -10.64 7.48
C HIS A 137 25.58 -9.38 7.75
N ASN A 138 26.24 -8.23 7.57
CA ASN A 138 25.62 -6.92 7.62
C ASN A 138 24.70 -6.81 6.41
N PHE A 139 23.44 -7.19 6.55
CA PHE A 139 22.44 -6.88 5.55
C PHE A 139 22.02 -5.43 5.75
N ASP A 140 22.85 -4.50 5.29
CA ASP A 140 22.59 -3.04 5.35
C ASP A 140 21.26 -2.62 4.67
N TRP A 141 20.65 -3.52 3.87
CA TRP A 141 19.32 -3.33 3.27
C TRP A 141 18.15 -3.69 4.19
N PHE A 142 18.38 -4.49 5.23
CA PHE A 142 17.38 -4.74 6.27
C PHE A 142 17.46 -3.58 7.26
N ASN A 143 16.77 -2.47 6.96
CA ASN A 143 16.80 -1.31 7.85
C ASN A 143 16.13 -1.70 9.18
N PRO A 144 16.84 -1.81 10.31
CA PRO A 144 16.21 -2.16 11.60
C PRO A 144 15.30 -1.03 12.12
N ASP A 145 15.38 0.18 11.56
CA ASP A 145 14.69 1.35 12.08
C ASP A 145 13.17 1.28 11.90
N TRP A 146 12.64 0.54 10.90
CA TRP A 146 11.18 0.39 10.76
C TRP A 146 10.54 -0.32 11.98
N LYS A 147 11.34 -1.05 12.79
CA LYS A 147 10.91 -1.63 14.07
C LYS A 147 10.54 -0.58 15.12
N SER A 148 11.07 0.65 14.99
CA SER A 148 10.83 1.75 15.93
C SER A 148 9.69 2.71 15.51
N ALA A 149 9.25 2.66 14.26
CA ALA A 149 8.25 3.58 13.68
C ALA A 149 6.86 2.96 13.48
N ILE A 150 6.52 1.90 14.22
CA ILE A 150 5.14 1.41 14.27
C ILE A 150 4.33 2.42 15.08
N VAL A 151 3.81 3.46 14.41
CA VAL A 151 2.80 4.34 14.96
C VAL A 151 1.49 3.56 14.93
N GLY A 152 1.23 2.82 16.01
CA GLY A 152 -0.03 2.09 16.18
C GLY A 152 -1.22 3.03 16.00
N TRP A 153 -2.26 2.55 15.31
CA TRP A 153 -3.59 3.17 15.15
C TRP A 153 -3.62 4.68 15.40
N SER A 154 -2.95 5.47 14.57
CA SER A 154 -3.45 6.82 14.38
C SER A 154 -4.65 6.65 13.47
N LYS A 155 -5.87 6.87 14.00
CA LYS A 155 -7.00 7.21 13.13
C LYS A 155 -6.45 8.22 12.13
N ILE A 156 -6.61 7.98 10.82
CA ILE A 156 -6.52 9.11 9.90
C ILE A 156 -7.53 10.09 10.47
N GLN A 157 -7.05 11.22 10.98
CA GLN A 157 -7.92 12.19 11.66
C GLN A 157 -9.11 12.44 10.73
N ASP A 158 -10.34 12.28 11.25
CA ASP A 158 -11.64 12.39 10.55
C ASP A 158 -12.40 11.10 10.13
N THR A 159 -12.07 9.90 10.63
CA THR A 159 -12.96 8.72 10.42
C THR A 159 -13.88 8.44 11.61
N ASP A 160 -15.20 8.62 11.42
CA ASP A 160 -16.24 8.29 12.40
C ASP A 160 -16.77 6.88 12.13
N SER A 161 -16.55 5.98 13.08
CA SER A 161 -16.73 4.53 12.91
C SER A 161 -18.17 4.12 13.19
N LYS A 162 -19.08 4.27 12.23
CA LYS A 162 -20.42 3.68 12.30
C LYS A 162 -20.92 3.28 10.92
N ASP A 163 -20.41 2.16 10.45
CA ASP A 163 -21.07 1.08 9.70
C ASP A 163 -19.93 0.17 9.21
N MET A 164 -20.19 -1.10 8.92
CA MET A 164 -19.15 -2.02 8.44
C MET A 164 -18.67 -1.59 7.05
N ASP A 165 -17.73 -0.64 7.02
CA ASP A 165 -17.10 -0.15 5.81
C ASP A 165 -16.45 -1.32 5.06
N PRO A 166 -16.52 -1.37 3.71
CA PRO A 166 -16.07 -2.52 2.93
C PRO A 166 -14.54 -2.73 2.98
N TRP A 167 -13.83 -1.91 3.75
CA TRP A 167 -12.39 -1.96 3.95
C TRP A 167 -12.00 -1.41 5.32
N SER A 168 -10.80 -1.76 5.77
CA SER A 168 -10.23 -1.25 7.00
C SER A 168 -8.72 -1.10 6.87
N LEU A 169 -8.23 0.09 7.23
CA LEU A 169 -6.81 0.36 7.38
C LEU A 169 -6.28 -0.30 8.65
N GLN A 170 -5.44 -1.32 8.50
CA GLN A 170 -4.89 -2.07 9.62
C GLN A 170 -3.69 -1.36 10.26
N ARG A 171 -2.75 -0.88 9.44
CA ARG A 171 -1.45 -0.37 9.90
C ARG A 171 -0.90 0.65 8.93
N ILE A 172 -0.03 1.51 9.46
CA ILE A 172 0.80 2.46 8.73
C ILE A 172 2.24 2.26 9.20
N PHE A 173 3.18 2.24 8.26
CA PHE A 173 4.62 2.23 8.52
C PHE A 173 5.23 3.49 7.90
N GLU A 174 5.78 4.33 8.76
CA GLU A 174 6.43 5.58 8.36
C GLU A 174 7.94 5.37 8.27
N SER A 175 8.59 6.12 7.37
CA SER A 175 10.05 6.18 7.31
C SER A 175 10.61 6.76 8.61
N THR A 176 11.65 6.13 9.16
CA THR A 176 12.44 6.71 10.27
C THR A 176 13.46 7.73 9.82
N VAL A 177 13.84 7.70 8.55
CA VAL A 177 14.79 8.66 7.99
C VAL A 177 14.09 10.01 7.87
N PRO A 178 14.60 11.07 8.54
CA PRO A 178 14.09 12.42 8.38
C PRO A 178 14.08 12.83 6.90
N ASP A 179 13.09 13.61 6.47
CA ASP A 179 12.94 14.09 5.08
C ASP A 179 12.58 13.04 4.02
N ARG A 180 12.17 11.81 4.41
CA ARG A 180 11.60 10.84 3.48
C ARG A 180 10.08 10.71 3.68
N PRO A 181 9.25 11.28 2.78
CA PRO A 181 7.79 11.31 2.98
C PRO A 181 7.08 9.99 2.66
N HIS A 182 7.82 8.93 2.30
CA HIS A 182 7.21 7.68 1.86
C HIS A 182 6.65 6.89 3.04
N THR A 183 5.39 6.52 2.91
CA THR A 183 4.63 5.76 3.90
C THR A 183 4.09 4.47 3.29
N HIS A 184 4.15 3.38 4.04
CA HIS A 184 3.48 2.12 3.68
C HIS A 184 2.22 1.95 4.51
N ALA A 185 1.22 1.27 3.97
CA ALA A 185 0.01 0.96 4.71
C ALA A 185 -0.57 -0.39 4.32
N PHE A 186 -1.24 -1.00 5.29
CA PHE A 186 -1.97 -2.25 5.12
C PHE A 186 -3.46 -1.98 5.12
N VAL A 187 -4.13 -2.32 4.04
CA VAL A 187 -5.58 -2.21 3.91
C VAL A 187 -6.15 -3.60 3.70
N ASN A 188 -7.20 -3.90 4.44
CA ASN A 188 -7.93 -5.13 4.32
C ASN A 188 -9.33 -4.85 3.77
N HIS A 189 -9.87 -5.72 2.92
CA HIS A 189 -11.16 -5.55 2.28
C HIS A 189 -12.08 -6.75 2.54
N VAL A 190 -13.38 -6.50 2.62
CA VAL A 190 -14.41 -7.57 2.64
C VAL A 190 -14.87 -7.94 1.23
N ILE A 191 -14.62 -7.06 0.26
CA ILE A 191 -14.87 -7.27 -1.17
C ILE A 191 -13.64 -7.92 -1.82
N GLN A 192 -13.85 -8.76 -2.84
CA GLN A 192 -12.74 -9.34 -3.59
C GLN A 192 -11.96 -8.23 -4.34
N LEU A 193 -10.69 -8.46 -4.65
CA LEU A 193 -9.93 -7.53 -5.49
C LEU A 193 -10.21 -7.81 -6.97
N GLU A 194 -10.28 -6.75 -7.79
CA GLU A 194 -10.49 -6.86 -9.24
C GLU A 194 -9.29 -6.29 -9.99
N ASN A 195 -8.73 -7.04 -10.94
CA ASN A 195 -7.48 -6.68 -11.64
C ASN A 195 -7.57 -5.37 -12.42
N ASP A 196 -8.76 -4.93 -12.83
CA ASP A 196 -9.01 -3.74 -13.63
C ASP A 196 -9.45 -2.53 -12.79
N LYS A 197 -9.93 -2.72 -11.56
CA LYS A 197 -10.48 -1.62 -10.72
C LYS A 197 -9.66 -1.33 -9.47
N LEU A 198 -9.64 -0.06 -9.08
CA LEU A 198 -9.19 0.36 -7.75
C LEU A 198 -10.35 0.29 -6.76
N THR A 199 -10.09 -0.22 -5.56
CA THR A 199 -11.07 -0.16 -4.49
C THR A 199 -11.10 1.25 -3.91
N THR A 200 -12.25 1.63 -3.38
CA THR A 200 -12.38 2.90 -2.66
C THR A 200 -11.46 2.93 -1.44
N GLY A 201 -11.24 1.78 -0.79
CA GLY A 201 -10.37 1.69 0.39
C GLY A 201 -8.89 1.93 0.11
N GLU A 202 -8.36 1.40 -0.99
CA GLU A 202 -6.97 1.66 -1.38
C GLU A 202 -6.74 3.15 -1.61
N MET A 203 -7.68 3.80 -2.32
CA MET A 203 -7.55 5.20 -2.67
C MET A 203 -7.84 6.11 -1.48
N ALA A 204 -8.80 5.77 -0.61
CA ALA A 204 -9.06 6.51 0.62
C ALA A 204 -7.86 6.45 1.57
N ALA A 205 -7.28 5.27 1.77
CA ALA A 205 -6.07 5.12 2.57
C ALA A 205 -4.90 5.93 1.98
N ALA A 206 -4.63 5.76 0.68
CA ALA A 206 -3.54 6.48 0.02
C ALA A 206 -3.70 8.00 0.10
N THR A 207 -4.87 8.53 -0.22
CA THR A 207 -5.14 9.98 -0.20
C THR A 207 -5.14 10.54 1.22
N GLY A 208 -5.66 9.80 2.20
CA GLY A 208 -5.59 10.18 3.62
C GLY A 208 -4.15 10.26 4.13
N ILE A 209 -3.31 9.28 3.79
CA ILE A 209 -1.88 9.29 4.10
C ILE A 209 -1.19 10.49 3.44
N ILE A 210 -1.35 10.65 2.13
CA ILE A 210 -0.73 11.75 1.37
C ILE A 210 -1.17 13.11 1.94
N SER A 211 -2.46 13.27 2.24
CA SER A 211 -3.02 14.46 2.85
C SER A 211 -2.39 14.73 4.22
N SER A 212 -2.28 13.71 5.07
CA SER A 212 -1.64 13.83 6.38
C SER A 212 -0.18 14.26 6.28
N GLN A 213 0.58 13.64 5.36
CA GLN A 213 1.98 13.98 5.12
C GLN A 213 2.14 15.44 4.66
N ARG A 214 1.27 15.91 3.76
CA ARG A 214 1.28 17.32 3.29
C ARG A 214 0.81 18.31 4.35
N CYS A 215 -0.24 18.00 5.09
CA CYS A 215 -0.92 18.99 5.95
C CYS A 215 -0.33 19.07 7.36
N PHE A 216 0.09 17.93 7.93
CA PHE A 216 0.40 17.84 9.36
C PHE A 216 1.83 17.41 9.66
N ARG A 217 2.50 16.70 8.74
CA ARG A 217 3.86 16.18 8.95
C ARG A 217 4.96 17.06 8.36
N GLY A 218 4.63 18.23 7.84
CA GLY A 218 5.63 19.20 7.34
C GLY A 218 6.20 18.89 5.96
N PHE A 219 5.77 17.82 5.29
CA PHE A 219 6.30 17.43 3.99
C PHE A 219 5.70 18.20 2.80
N ASN A 220 4.89 19.25 3.02
CA ASN A 220 4.31 20.03 1.91
C ASN A 220 5.35 20.64 0.96
N HIS A 221 6.59 20.79 1.42
CA HIS A 221 7.67 21.32 0.60
C HIS A 221 8.15 20.32 -0.46
N HIS A 222 7.99 19.01 -0.24
CA HIS A 222 8.34 17.98 -1.23
C HIS A 222 7.45 18.07 -2.48
N ARG A 223 8.09 17.87 -3.64
CA ARG A 223 7.39 17.74 -4.92
C ARG A 223 6.45 16.53 -4.87
N TYR A 224 7.02 15.35 -4.61
CA TYR A 224 6.27 14.10 -4.55
C TYR A 224 6.01 13.67 -3.11
N ILE A 225 4.81 13.16 -2.86
CA ILE A 225 4.46 12.47 -1.62
C ILE A 225 3.93 11.09 -2.02
N PRO A 226 4.72 10.03 -1.81
CA PRO A 226 4.34 8.67 -2.16
C PRO A 226 3.74 7.91 -0.98
N ALA A 227 2.85 6.98 -1.31
CA ALA A 227 2.30 5.97 -0.41
C ALA A 227 2.32 4.61 -1.12
N THR A 228 2.62 3.54 -0.39
CA THR A 228 2.50 2.17 -0.89
C THR A 228 1.46 1.43 -0.07
N ILE A 229 0.40 1.01 -0.73
CA ILE A 229 -0.71 0.29 -0.13
C ILE A 229 -0.54 -1.19 -0.46
N PHE A 230 -0.46 -1.98 0.59
CA PHE A 230 -0.54 -3.43 0.54
C PHE A 230 -2.00 -3.80 0.84
N SER A 231 -2.73 -4.15 -0.21
CA SER A 231 -4.16 -4.44 -0.16
C SER A 231 -4.37 -5.94 -0.11
N ALA A 232 -5.15 -6.39 0.88
CA ALA A 232 -5.51 -7.78 1.06
C ALA A 232 -7.04 -7.94 1.08
N SER A 233 -7.53 -9.01 0.47
CA SER A 233 -8.90 -9.47 0.61
C SER A 233 -8.93 -10.99 0.58
N PHE A 234 -9.44 -11.64 1.62
CA PHE A 234 -9.32 -13.09 1.77
C PHE A 234 -7.89 -13.60 1.63
N ARG A 235 -7.56 -14.12 0.43
CA ARG A 235 -6.28 -14.68 -0.01
C ARG A 235 -5.75 -13.99 -1.26
N ASP A 236 -6.46 -12.98 -1.73
CA ASP A 236 -6.00 -12.09 -2.79
C ASP A 236 -5.17 -10.98 -2.16
N PHE A 237 -4.05 -10.68 -2.81
CA PHE A 237 -3.16 -9.63 -2.40
C PHE A 237 -2.73 -8.79 -3.60
N ARG A 238 -2.62 -7.48 -3.44
CA ARG A 238 -1.93 -6.64 -4.43
C ARG A 238 -1.24 -5.45 -3.80
N ILE A 239 -0.32 -4.88 -4.56
CA ILE A 239 0.44 -3.70 -4.18
C ILE A 239 -0.01 -2.54 -5.06
N VAL A 240 -0.32 -1.42 -4.43
CA VAL A 240 -0.67 -0.16 -5.09
C VAL A 240 0.31 0.91 -4.63
N GLN A 241 1.11 1.42 -5.56
CA GLN A 241 1.93 2.61 -5.31
C GLN A 241 1.15 3.84 -5.77
N VAL A 242 0.99 4.82 -4.89
CA VAL A 242 0.29 6.06 -5.19
C VAL A 242 1.23 7.21 -4.90
N TRP A 243 1.25 8.23 -5.74
CA TRP A 243 1.90 9.49 -5.39
C TRP A 243 1.15 10.70 -5.90
N HIS A 244 1.32 11.80 -5.18
CA HIS A 244 0.82 13.11 -5.57
C HIS A 244 1.98 14.01 -5.97
N ASP A 245 1.93 14.59 -7.18
CA ASP A 245 2.86 15.63 -7.62
C ASP A 245 2.32 17.02 -7.24
N ARG A 246 3.10 17.76 -6.45
CA ARG A 246 2.78 19.14 -6.08
C ARG A 246 2.67 20.08 -7.28
N GLU A 247 3.42 19.83 -8.35
CA GLU A 247 3.38 20.63 -9.58
C GLU A 247 2.15 20.34 -10.44
N SER A 248 1.52 19.17 -10.24
CA SER A 248 0.25 18.78 -10.85
C SER A 248 -0.74 18.37 -9.76
N PRO A 249 -1.20 19.30 -8.90
CA PRO A 249 -1.92 18.96 -7.67
C PRO A 249 -3.28 18.33 -7.91
N ASN A 250 -3.81 18.43 -9.13
CA ASN A 250 -5.09 17.83 -9.51
C ASN A 250 -4.93 16.38 -10.01
N ALA A 251 -3.73 15.80 -9.97
CA ALA A 251 -3.49 14.44 -10.43
C ALA A 251 -3.02 13.53 -9.28
N LEU A 252 -3.56 12.32 -9.26
CA LEU A 252 -3.07 11.21 -8.45
C LEU A 252 -2.54 10.15 -9.39
N HIS A 253 -1.28 9.77 -9.21
CA HIS A 253 -0.67 8.75 -10.03
C HIS A 253 -0.62 7.45 -9.28
N VAL A 254 -1.03 6.37 -9.95
CA VAL A 254 -1.20 5.05 -9.37
C VAL A 254 -0.47 4.03 -10.22
N ARG A 255 0.36 3.20 -9.59
CA ARG A 255 0.83 1.94 -10.16
C ARG A 255 0.19 0.79 -9.40
N ARG A 256 -0.39 -0.15 -10.13
CA ARG A 256 -1.10 -1.29 -9.55
C ARG A 256 -0.47 -2.60 -10.01
N SER A 257 -0.19 -3.49 -9.08
CA SER A 257 0.29 -4.83 -9.40
C SER A 257 -0.86 -5.74 -9.87
N PRO A 258 -0.55 -6.85 -10.57
CA PRO A 258 -1.50 -7.96 -10.63
C PRO A 258 -1.88 -8.44 -9.22
N ILE A 259 -3.03 -9.10 -9.13
CA ILE A 259 -3.44 -9.81 -7.91
C ILE A 259 -2.63 -11.10 -7.76
N LEU A 260 -2.02 -11.27 -6.60
CA LEU A 260 -1.42 -12.51 -6.12
C LEU A 260 -2.49 -13.30 -5.35
N ASP A 261 -2.87 -14.45 -5.88
CA ASP A 261 -3.88 -15.34 -5.30
C ASP A 261 -3.23 -16.48 -4.51
N PHE A 262 -3.51 -16.52 -3.20
CA PHE A 262 -3.02 -17.52 -2.26
C PHE A 262 -4.06 -18.61 -1.90
N MET A 263 -5.11 -18.81 -2.70
CA MET A 263 -6.18 -19.78 -2.44
C MET A 263 -5.66 -21.20 -2.21
N GLN A 264 -4.69 -21.64 -3.01
CA GLN A 264 -4.01 -22.95 -2.88
C GLN A 264 -3.09 -23.04 -1.65
N GLY A 265 -3.01 -21.99 -0.85
CA GLY A 265 -2.12 -21.88 0.30
C GLY A 265 -0.72 -21.40 -0.08
N LYS A 266 0.03 -21.01 0.93
CA LYS A 266 1.36 -20.38 0.76
C LYS A 266 2.44 -21.31 0.21
N GLU A 267 2.36 -22.62 0.43
CA GLU A 267 3.35 -23.58 -0.09
C GLU A 267 3.26 -23.72 -1.61
N ALA A 268 2.03 -23.85 -2.13
CA ALA A 268 1.76 -23.87 -3.57
C ALA A 268 2.10 -22.52 -4.24
N LYS A 269 2.12 -21.43 -3.45
CA LYS A 269 2.31 -20.04 -3.89
C LYS A 269 3.59 -19.43 -3.32
N ARG A 270 4.62 -20.26 -3.16
CA ARG A 270 5.88 -19.89 -2.50
C ARG A 270 6.57 -18.69 -3.17
N ASP A 271 6.68 -18.69 -4.48
CA ASP A 271 7.36 -17.61 -5.21
C ASP A 271 6.57 -16.29 -5.15
N ASP A 272 5.24 -16.34 -5.20
CA ASP A 272 4.37 -15.16 -5.02
C ASP A 272 4.52 -14.59 -3.61
N TRP A 273 4.63 -15.46 -2.59
CA TRP A 273 4.87 -15.06 -1.21
C TRP A 273 6.23 -14.37 -1.04
N VAL A 274 7.29 -14.96 -1.61
CA VAL A 274 8.63 -14.36 -1.62
C VAL A 274 8.61 -13.01 -2.32
N THR A 275 7.92 -12.91 -3.46
CA THR A 275 7.78 -11.65 -4.21
C THR A 275 7.12 -10.58 -3.35
N LEU A 276 6.02 -10.91 -2.68
CA LEU A 276 5.34 -10.00 -1.77
C LEU A 276 6.25 -9.54 -0.62
N LEU A 277 7.02 -10.45 -0.03
CA LEU A 277 8.00 -10.13 1.00
C LEU A 277 9.12 -9.23 0.49
N CYS A 278 9.59 -9.42 -0.75
CA CYS A 278 10.61 -8.56 -1.36
C CYS A 278 10.11 -7.11 -1.45
N TRP A 279 8.85 -6.91 -1.86
CA TRP A 279 8.24 -5.58 -1.93
C TRP A 279 7.95 -4.98 -0.56
N PHE A 280 7.52 -5.81 0.39
CA PHE A 280 7.29 -5.38 1.76
C PHE A 280 8.57 -4.92 2.45
N MET A 281 9.68 -5.64 2.21
CA MET A 281 11.02 -5.30 2.69
C MET A 281 11.78 -4.36 1.75
N GLY A 282 11.11 -3.86 0.72
CA GLY A 282 11.73 -3.16 -0.40
C GLY A 282 12.59 -1.98 0.03
N GLU A 283 13.63 -1.73 -0.74
CA GLU A 283 14.56 -0.64 -0.45
C GLU A 283 13.94 0.67 -0.95
N GLN A 284 13.88 1.67 -0.05
CA GLN A 284 13.58 3.03 -0.46
C GLN A 284 14.68 3.49 -1.41
N LEU A 285 14.29 3.78 -2.64
CA LEU A 285 15.22 4.27 -3.63
C LEU A 285 15.49 5.75 -3.32
N GLU A 286 16.77 6.10 -3.22
CA GLU A 286 17.16 7.50 -3.25
C GLU A 286 16.65 8.06 -4.57
N THR A 287 15.61 8.89 -4.48
CA THR A 287 15.27 9.75 -5.61
C THR A 287 16.46 10.67 -5.76
N THR A 288 17.34 10.37 -6.71
CA THR A 288 18.34 11.30 -7.20
C THR A 288 17.55 12.45 -7.79
N MET A 289 17.20 13.41 -6.94
CA MET A 289 16.67 14.68 -7.37
C MET A 289 17.77 15.30 -8.22
N PRO A 290 17.51 15.70 -9.49
CA PRO A 290 18.43 16.59 -10.15
C PRO A 290 18.60 17.80 -9.24
N SER A 291 19.82 17.99 -8.75
CA SER A 291 20.22 19.17 -8.02
C SER A 291 19.71 20.37 -8.81
N GLN A 292 19.00 21.27 -8.12
CA GLN A 292 18.58 22.52 -8.73
C GLN A 292 19.83 23.20 -9.30
N VAL A 293 19.88 23.33 -10.62
CA VAL A 293 20.82 24.23 -11.26
C VAL A 293 20.44 25.63 -10.78
N SER A 294 21.44 26.27 -10.20
CA SER A 294 21.44 27.59 -9.56
C SER A 294 20.91 28.70 -10.46
#